data_AF-A0A8H2XZQ6-F1
#
_entry.id   AF-A0A8H2XZQ6-F1
#
_cell.length_a   1.000
_cell.length_b   1.000
_cell.length_c   1.000
_cell.angle_alpha   90.00
_cell.angle_beta   90.00
_cell.angle_gamma   90.00
#
_symmetry.space_group_name_H-M   'P 1'
#
loop_
_entity.id
_entity.type
_entity.pdbx_description
1 polymer ?
#
loop_
_entity_poly.entity_id
_entity_poly.type
_entity_poly.pdbx_seq_one_letter_code
_entity_poly.pdbx_strand_id
1 'polypeptide(L)'
;MLIEPTESESLHEIDRFCEAMIQIRKEAEDVITGAQPKDSNLLKNAPHPMSAIVGEWDRPYSRETAVFPLPWLKQRKFWPTVSRVDDAYGDINLVCECPSVDELAEQGL
;
A
#
# COMPACT_ATOMS: atom_id res chain seq x y z
N MET A 1 -3.79 15.42 6.04
CA MET A 1 -2.47 15.46 5.38
C MET A 1 -2.17 16.89 4.99
N LEU A 2 -0.92 17.31 5.09
CA LEU A 2 -0.42 18.55 4.46
C LEU A 2 0.15 18.15 3.09
N ILE A 3 -0.22 18.88 2.03
CA ILE A 3 0.18 18.58 0.64
C ILE A 3 0.82 19.83 0.04
N GLU A 4 2.04 19.68 -0.47
CA GLU A 4 2.80 20.73 -1.16
C GLU A 4 3.25 20.21 -2.53
N PRO A 5 2.63 20.65 -3.64
CA PRO A 5 2.97 20.13 -4.97
C PRO A 5 4.26 20.72 -5.55
N THR A 6 4.73 21.88 -5.07
CA THR A 6 5.78 22.69 -5.70
C THR A 6 5.43 23.20 -7.10
N GLU A 7 6.17 24.18 -7.59
CA GLU A 7 6.01 24.77 -8.92
C GLU A 7 6.58 23.91 -10.06
N SER A 8 7.36 22.88 -9.74
CA SER A 8 7.99 22.00 -10.73
C SER A 8 7.04 20.96 -11.31
N GLU A 9 5.89 20.74 -10.66
CA GLU A 9 4.93 19.71 -11.06
C GLU A 9 3.98 20.22 -12.14
N SER A 10 3.76 19.39 -13.16
CA SER A 10 2.79 19.69 -14.21
C SER A 10 1.35 19.57 -13.69
N LEU A 11 0.41 20.30 -14.29
CA LEU A 11 -1.02 20.17 -13.97
C LEU A 11 -1.50 18.71 -14.12
N HIS A 12 -1.00 18.00 -15.13
CA HIS A 12 -1.31 16.58 -15.32
C HIS A 12 -0.92 15.73 -14.11
N GLU A 13 0.23 16.01 -13.48
CA GLU A 13 0.66 15.26 -12.29
C GLU A 13 -0.24 15.53 -11.09
N ILE A 14 -0.59 16.81 -10.90
CA ILE A 14 -1.49 17.26 -9.84
C ILE A 14 -2.87 16.61 -10.01
N ASP A 15 -3.39 16.56 -11.24
CA ASP A 15 -4.66 15.90 -11.55
C ASP A 15 -4.62 14.40 -11.23
N ARG A 16 -3.54 13.70 -11.60
CA ARG A 16 -3.38 12.27 -11.26
C ARG A 16 -3.39 12.03 -9.74
N PHE A 17 -2.73 12.89 -8.97
CA PHE A 17 -2.74 12.81 -7.51
C PHE A 17 -4.15 13.09 -6.95
N CYS A 18 -4.82 14.13 -7.44
CA CYS A 18 -6.20 14.46 -7.06
C CYS A 18 -7.18 13.31 -7.37
N GLU A 19 -7.09 12.70 -8.55
CA GLU A 19 -7.89 11.54 -8.93
C GLU A 19 -7.61 10.34 -8.01
N ALA A 20 -6.36 10.11 -7.62
CA ALA A 20 -6.02 9.08 -6.63
C ALA A 20 -6.65 9.35 -5.26
N MET A 21 -6.62 10.61 -4.79
CA MET A 21 -7.24 10.99 -3.52
C MET A 21 -8.78 10.86 -3.57
N ILE A 22 -9.40 11.21 -4.70
CA ILE A 22 -10.84 11.01 -4.92
C ILE A 22 -11.18 9.52 -4.92
N GLN A 23 -10.35 8.68 -5.53
CA GLN A 23 -10.54 7.22 -5.52
C GLN A 23 -10.43 6.66 -4.11
N ILE A 24 -9.43 7.07 -3.32
CA ILE A 24 -9.30 6.71 -1.90
C ILE A 24 -10.53 7.15 -1.09
N ARG A 25 -11.10 8.33 -1.39
CA ARG A 25 -12.33 8.79 -0.73
C ARG A 25 -13.53 7.88 -1.02
N LYS A 26 -13.64 7.35 -2.24
CA LYS A 26 -14.68 6.36 -2.61
C LYS A 26 -14.47 5.05 -1.87
N GLU A 27 -13.23 4.55 -1.79
CA GLU A 27 -12.92 3.34 -1.02
C GLU A 27 -13.27 3.51 0.47
N ALA A 28 -13.04 4.70 1.04
CA ALA A 28 -13.48 5.01 2.39
C ALA A 28 -15.01 5.05 2.52
N GLU A 29 -15.71 5.56 1.51
CA GLU A 29 -17.18 5.55 1.47
C GLU A 29 -17.75 4.13 1.43
N ASP A 30 -17.12 3.23 0.66
CA ASP A 30 -17.51 1.82 0.61
C ASP A 30 -17.42 1.15 1.99
N VAL A 31 -16.42 1.53 2.80
CA VAL A 31 -16.30 1.04 4.19
C VAL A 31 -17.33 1.69 5.12
N ILE A 32 -17.63 2.98 4.94
CA ILE A 32 -18.61 3.71 5.74
C ILE A 32 -20.02 3.16 5.51
N THR A 33 -20.36 2.90 4.25
CA THR A 33 -21.68 2.40 3.81
C THR A 33 -21.84 0.89 3.99
N GLY A 34 -20.75 0.17 4.25
CA GLY A 34 -20.75 -1.28 4.48
C GLY A 34 -20.64 -2.12 3.20
N ALA A 35 -20.35 -1.52 2.05
CA ALA A 35 -20.03 -2.24 0.82
C ALA A 35 -18.69 -3.00 0.90
N GLN A 36 -17.79 -2.58 1.78
CA GLN A 36 -16.55 -3.28 2.13
C GLN A 36 -16.44 -3.45 3.65
N PRO A 37 -15.86 -4.55 4.15
CA PRO A 37 -15.75 -4.80 5.58
C PRO A 37 -14.71 -3.87 6.22
N LYS A 38 -14.91 -3.55 7.50
CA LYS A 38 -14.10 -2.55 8.21
C LYS A 38 -12.68 -3.01 8.55
N ASP A 39 -12.51 -4.31 8.73
CA ASP A 39 -11.28 -4.98 9.14
C ASP A 39 -10.43 -5.43 7.95
N SER A 40 -11.05 -5.90 6.86
CA SER A 40 -10.34 -6.37 5.66
C SER A 40 -10.76 -5.66 4.37
N ASN A 41 -10.20 -4.48 4.12
CA ASN A 41 -10.46 -3.70 2.89
C ASN A 41 -9.15 -3.23 2.25
N LEU A 42 -9.26 -2.54 1.11
CA LEU A 42 -8.12 -1.97 0.37
C LEU A 42 -7.24 -1.10 1.28
N LEU A 43 -7.85 -0.17 2.01
CA LEU A 43 -7.15 0.79 2.86
C LEU A 43 -6.43 0.11 4.04
N LYS A 44 -7.08 -0.89 4.67
CA LYS A 44 -6.51 -1.62 5.82
C LYS A 44 -5.38 -2.54 5.43
N ASN A 45 -5.41 -3.10 4.23
CA ASN A 45 -4.42 -4.07 3.77
C ASN A 45 -3.32 -3.46 2.88
N ALA A 46 -3.37 -2.14 2.62
CA ALA A 46 -2.32 -1.43 1.90
C ALA A 46 -1.04 -1.29 2.77
N PRO A 47 0.16 -1.28 2.17
CA PRO A 47 0.46 -1.46 0.75
C PRO A 47 0.40 -2.93 0.29
N HIS A 48 0.23 -3.14 -1.02
CA HIS A 48 0.17 -4.46 -1.65
C HIS A 48 1.48 -4.75 -2.41
N PRO A 49 2.50 -5.33 -1.75
CA PRO A 49 3.73 -5.76 -2.42
C PRO A 49 3.49 -6.97 -3.33
N MET A 50 4.46 -7.29 -4.19
CA MET A 50 4.36 -8.44 -5.09
C MET A 50 4.17 -9.76 -4.32
N SER A 51 4.84 -9.93 -3.18
CA SER A 51 4.67 -11.10 -2.30
C SER A 51 3.25 -11.27 -1.77
N ALA A 52 2.50 -10.18 -1.58
CA ALA A 52 1.13 -10.23 -1.06
C ALA A 52 0.08 -10.58 -2.12
N ILE A 53 0.42 -10.57 -3.40
CA ILE A 53 -0.50 -10.88 -4.51
C ILE A 53 -0.27 -12.26 -5.13
N VAL A 54 0.91 -12.84 -4.91
CA VAL A 54 1.25 -14.20 -5.35
C VAL A 54 0.63 -15.21 -4.38
N GLY A 55 0.05 -16.29 -4.92
CA GLY A 55 -0.57 -17.36 -4.11
C GLY A 55 -2.09 -17.23 -4.03
N GLU A 56 -2.68 -17.81 -2.99
CA GLU A 56 -4.13 -17.75 -2.73
C GLU A 56 -4.59 -16.33 -2.38
N TRP A 57 -5.88 -16.06 -2.55
CA TRP A 57 -6.44 -14.72 -2.31
C TRP A 57 -7.76 -14.80 -1.58
N ASP A 58 -7.73 -14.39 -0.32
CA ASP A 58 -8.80 -14.47 0.66
C ASP A 58 -9.42 -13.08 0.96
N ARG A 59 -9.15 -12.09 0.12
CA ARG A 59 -9.57 -10.70 0.32
C ARG A 59 -10.90 -10.40 -0.38
N PRO A 60 -11.78 -9.57 0.22
CA PRO A 60 -13.12 -9.28 -0.31
C PRO A 60 -13.13 -8.24 -1.46
N TYR A 61 -12.00 -8.08 -2.14
CA TYR A 61 -11.77 -7.21 -3.28
C TYR A 61 -10.78 -7.87 -4.22
N SER A 62 -10.75 -7.47 -5.50
CA SER A 62 -9.90 -8.13 -6.49
C SER A 62 -8.42 -7.74 -6.39
N ARG A 63 -7.53 -8.61 -6.88
CA ARG A 63 -6.10 -8.28 -7.08
C ARG A 63 -5.91 -7.07 -7.98
N GLU A 64 -6.72 -6.96 -9.04
CA GLU A 64 -6.63 -5.84 -9.97
C GLU A 64 -6.95 -4.52 -9.28
N THR A 65 -8.00 -4.47 -8.44
CA THR A 65 -8.32 -3.27 -7.65
C THR A 65 -7.22 -2.93 -6.66
N ALA A 66 -6.57 -3.95 -6.07
CA ALA A 66 -5.46 -3.76 -5.14
C ALA A 66 -4.18 -3.21 -5.81
N VAL A 67 -3.89 -3.66 -7.03
CA VAL A 67 -2.64 -3.33 -7.73
C VAL A 67 -2.79 -2.13 -8.66
N PHE A 68 -3.94 -2.00 -9.32
CA PHE A 68 -4.26 -1.04 -10.36
C PHE A 68 -5.63 -0.37 -10.13
N PRO A 69 -5.83 0.37 -9.02
CA PRO A 69 -7.09 1.06 -8.75
C PRO A 69 -7.46 2.10 -9.82
N LEU A 70 -6.47 2.57 -10.60
CA LEU A 70 -6.64 3.56 -11.65
C LEU A 70 -5.93 3.14 -12.95
N PRO A 71 -6.48 3.46 -14.15
CA PRO A 71 -6.00 2.90 -15.41
C PRO A 71 -4.53 3.19 -15.75
N TRP A 72 -4.02 4.38 -15.41
CA TRP A 72 -2.64 4.77 -15.74
C TRP A 72 -1.59 3.97 -14.94
N LEU A 73 -1.96 3.37 -13.81
CA LEU A 73 -1.07 2.52 -13.02
C LEU A 73 -0.68 1.24 -13.76
N LYS A 74 -1.44 0.82 -14.78
CA LYS A 74 -1.08 -0.31 -15.66
C LYS A 74 0.09 0.01 -16.58
N GLN A 75 0.32 1.29 -16.90
CA GLN A 75 1.40 1.72 -17.79
C GLN A 75 2.73 1.84 -17.04
N ARG A 76 2.69 2.33 -15.80
CA ARG A 76 3.85 2.54 -14.95
C ARG A 76 3.50 2.16 -13.51
N LYS A 77 4.01 1.01 -13.08
CA LYS A 77 3.79 0.50 -11.73
C LYS A 77 5.07 0.63 -10.90
N PHE A 78 4.97 1.36 -9.80
CA PHE A 78 5.93 1.28 -8.71
C PHE A 78 5.42 0.25 -7.68
N TRP A 79 6.28 -0.68 -7.29
CA TRP A 79 5.93 -1.74 -6.33
C TRP A 79 6.43 -1.36 -4.93
N PRO A 80 5.54 -1.38 -3.92
CA PRO A 80 5.99 -1.52 -2.54
C PRO A 80 6.80 -2.82 -2.40
N THR A 81 7.96 -2.75 -1.77
CA THR A 81 8.84 -3.91 -1.58
C THR A 81 8.40 -4.79 -0.42
N VAL A 82 7.73 -4.20 0.57
CA VAL A 82 7.23 -4.87 1.78
C VAL A 82 5.79 -4.46 2.07
N SER A 83 5.13 -5.22 2.95
CA SER A 83 3.82 -4.86 3.51
C SER A 83 3.95 -3.74 4.56
N ARG A 84 2.83 -3.41 5.22
CA ARG A 84 2.81 -2.37 6.26
C ARG A 84 3.80 -2.71 7.39
N VAL A 85 4.57 -1.73 7.81
CA VAL A 85 5.55 -1.83 8.91
C VAL A 85 4.82 -1.98 10.25
N ASP A 86 5.40 -2.76 11.16
CA ASP A 86 5.01 -2.83 12.57
C ASP A 86 5.89 -1.90 13.40
N ASP A 87 5.38 -0.70 13.66
CA ASP A 87 6.11 0.35 14.38
C ASP A 87 6.37 -0.06 15.84
N ALA A 88 5.40 -0.70 16.51
CA ALA A 88 5.50 -1.05 17.92
C ALA A 88 6.53 -2.16 18.16
N TYR A 89 6.60 -3.14 17.26
CA TYR A 89 7.61 -4.18 17.35
C TYR A 89 9.03 -3.61 17.25
N GLY A 90 9.26 -2.65 16.35
CA GLY A 90 10.55 -1.99 16.16
C GLY A 90 11.01 -1.21 17.40
N ASP A 91 10.10 -0.51 18.06
CA ASP A 91 10.40 0.24 19.29
C ASP A 91 10.75 -0.69 20.47
N ILE A 92 10.14 -1.88 20.53
CA ILE A 92 10.37 -2.87 21.61
C ILE A 92 11.65 -3.68 21.35
N ASN A 93 11.97 -3.95 20.07
CA ASN A 93 13.09 -4.79 19.66
C ASN A 93 14.11 -3.94 18.87
N LEU A 94 14.77 -3.03 19.58
CA LEU A 94 15.66 -2.06 18.96
C LEU A 94 16.93 -2.73 18.39
N VAL A 95 16.98 -2.87 17.07
CA VAL A 95 18.15 -3.34 16.31
C VAL A 95 18.57 -2.23 15.35
N CYS A 96 19.77 -1.67 15.55
CA CYS A 96 20.29 -0.55 14.75
C CYS A 96 21.60 -0.89 14.01
N GLU A 97 21.93 -2.18 13.93
CA GLU A 97 23.03 -2.70 13.14
C GLU A 97 22.51 -3.72 12.13
N CYS A 98 23.28 -3.94 11.07
CA CYS A 98 22.92 -4.98 10.12
C CYS A 98 23.09 -6.34 10.79
N PRO A 99 22.07 -7.21 10.82
CA PRO A 99 22.27 -8.59 11.22
C PRO A 99 23.28 -9.26 10.30
N SER A 100 24.03 -10.22 10.83
CA SER A 100 24.90 -11.06 10.02
C SER A 100 24.09 -11.89 9.02
N VAL A 101 24.75 -12.36 7.97
CA VAL A 101 24.11 -13.22 6.96
C VAL A 101 23.58 -14.51 7.60
N ASP A 102 24.29 -15.04 8.60
CA ASP A 102 23.89 -16.25 9.32
C ASP A 102 22.61 -16.02 10.13
N GLU A 103 22.51 -14.88 10.84
CA GLU A 103 21.30 -14.52 11.61
C GLU A 103 20.07 -14.29 10.72
N LEU A 104 20.25 -13.70 9.53
CA LEU A 104 19.19 -13.56 8.54
C LEU A 104 18.71 -14.91 8.00
N ALA A 105 19.65 -15.80 7.68
CA ALA A 105 19.36 -17.13 7.16
C ALA A 105 18.59 -18.00 8.17
N GLU A 106 18.89 -17.89 9.47
CA GLU A 106 18.16 -18.58 10.54
C GLU A 106 16.72 -18.07 10.71
N GLN A 107 16.44 -16.82 10.37
CA GLN A 107 15.12 -16.20 10.44
C GLN A 107 14.23 -16.51 9.21
N GLY A 108 14.73 -17.27 8.24
CA GLY A 108 13.98 -17.65 7.04
C GLY A 108 13.76 -16.50 6.05
N LEU A 109 14.63 -15.49 6.10
CA LEU A 109 14.69 -14.36 5.17
C LEU A 109 15.77 -14.56 4.10
#